data_AF-A0A3C0GLH3-F1
#
_entry.id   AF-A0A3C0GLH3-F1
#
_cell.length_a   1.000
_cell.length_b   1.000
_cell.length_c   1.000
_cell.angle_alpha   90.00
_cell.angle_beta   90.00
_cell.angle_gamma   90.00
#
_symmetry.space_group_name_H-M   'P 1'
#
loop_
_entity.id
_entity.type
_entity.pdbx_description
1 polymer ?
#
loop_
_entity_poly.entity_id
_entity_poly.type
_entity_poly.pdbx_seq_one_letter_code
_entity_poly.pdbx_strand_id
1 'polypeptide(L)'
;SKKLCCVDKANVLESSRLWRETVQAMEKDYPEVEVTYEFIDAVAMRLIQWPKGYDVIITANLFGDILTDEASVIAGSMGLMPSSSVG
;
A
#
# COMPACT_ATOMS: atom_id res chain seq x y z
N SER A 1 -0.02 -10.46 13.48
CA SER A 1 0.21 -11.09 12.17
C SER A 1 1.04 -10.11 11.37
N LYS A 2 2.08 -10.54 10.63
CA LYS A 2 2.84 -9.65 9.74
C LYS A 2 2.12 -9.61 8.40
N LYS A 3 1.39 -8.53 8.09
CA LYS A 3 0.62 -8.42 6.84
C LYS A 3 1.13 -7.27 5.97
N LEU A 4 1.32 -7.53 4.69
CA LEU A 4 1.75 -6.53 3.71
C LEU A 4 0.77 -6.51 2.54
N CYS A 5 0.23 -5.34 2.23
CA CYS A 5 -0.62 -5.12 1.07
C CYS A 5 0.17 -4.39 -0.02
N CYS A 6 0.38 -5.04 -1.15
CA CYS A 6 0.95 -4.45 -2.36
C CYS A 6 -0.15 -3.78 -3.17
N VAL A 7 -0.03 -2.46 -3.35
CA VAL A 7 -1.04 -1.64 -4.04
C VAL A 7 -0.51 -1.16 -5.39
N ASP A 8 -1.31 -1.38 -6.44
CA ASP A 8 -0.91 -1.07 -7.81
C ASP A 8 -2.11 -0.78 -8.74
N LYS A 9 -1.86 -0.69 -10.05
CA LYS A 9 -2.89 -0.68 -11.10
C LYS A 9 -2.54 -1.64 -12.24
N ALA A 10 -2.16 -2.88 -11.91
CA ALA A 10 -1.62 -3.86 -12.86
C ALA A 10 -2.59 -4.26 -13.99
N ASN A 11 -3.89 -4.02 -13.81
CA ASN A 11 -4.90 -4.21 -14.85
C ASN A 11 -4.78 -3.19 -16.00
N VAL A 12 -4.14 -2.04 -15.79
CA VAL A 12 -4.00 -0.97 -16.78
C VAL A 12 -2.53 -0.65 -17.08
N LEU A 13 -1.68 -0.57 -16.06
CA LEU A 13 -0.32 -0.04 -16.17
C LEU A 13 0.72 -1.17 -16.23
N GLU A 14 1.61 -1.11 -17.22
CA GLU A 14 2.75 -2.03 -17.34
C GLU A 14 3.73 -1.89 -16.19
N SER A 15 4.02 -0.66 -15.75
CA SER A 15 4.86 -0.40 -14.58
C SER A 15 4.30 -1.05 -13.31
N SER A 16 2.97 -1.09 -13.17
CA SER A 16 2.31 -1.78 -12.06
C SER A 16 2.38 -3.31 -12.16
N ARG A 17 2.43 -3.87 -13.38
CA ARG A 17 2.67 -5.31 -13.56
C ARG A 17 4.07 -5.67 -13.11
N LEU A 18 5.08 -4.91 -13.56
CA LEU A 18 6.47 -5.10 -13.13
C LEU A 18 6.62 -4.94 -11.61
N TRP A 19 5.95 -3.94 -11.02
CA TRP A 19 5.92 -3.74 -9.56
C TRP A 19 5.41 -5.01 -8.85
N ARG A 20 4.25 -5.52 -9.27
CA ARG A 20 3.65 -6.73 -8.69
C ARG A 20 4.53 -7.96 -8.86
N GLU A 21 5.08 -8.19 -10.06
CA GLU A 21 5.98 -9.31 -10.35
C GLU A 21 7.25 -9.25 -9.47
N THR A 22 7.79 -8.06 -9.25
CA THR A 22 8.96 -7.85 -8.39
C THR A 22 8.63 -8.20 -6.94
N VAL A 23 7.48 -7.74 -6.42
CA VAL A 23 7.03 -8.08 -5.06
C VAL A 23 6.78 -9.59 -4.91
N GLN A 24 6.15 -10.23 -5.90
CA GLN A 24 5.92 -11.68 -5.91
C GLN A 24 7.23 -12.49 -5.94
N ALA A 25 8.27 -11.97 -6.60
CA ALA A 25 9.58 -12.61 -6.57
C ALA A 25 10.21 -12.54 -5.17
N MET A 26 10.11 -11.38 -4.51
CA MET A 26 10.64 -11.15 -3.15
C MET A 26 9.85 -11.86 -2.05
N GLU A 27 8.54 -12.07 -2.23
CA GLU A 27 7.67 -12.73 -1.25
C GLU A 27 8.23 -14.10 -0.79
N LYS A 28 8.91 -14.81 -1.69
CA LYS A 28 9.55 -16.10 -1.41
C LYS A 28 10.64 -16.03 -0.34
N ASP A 29 11.28 -14.89 -0.20
CA ASP A 29 12.37 -14.67 0.76
C ASP A 29 11.83 -14.30 2.16
N TYR A 30 10.52 -14.00 2.28
CA TYR A 30 9.86 -13.58 3.52
C TYR A 30 8.60 -14.42 3.82
N PRO A 31 8.73 -15.75 4.01
CA PRO A 31 7.59 -16.67 4.15
C PRO A 31 6.71 -16.41 5.38
N GLU A 32 7.19 -15.64 6.35
CA GLU A 32 6.43 -15.26 7.54
C GLU A 32 5.53 -14.03 7.33
N VAL A 33 5.63 -13.36 6.18
CA VAL A 33 4.83 -12.19 5.82
C VAL A 33 3.68 -12.62 4.91
N GLU A 34 2.45 -12.35 5.32
CA GLU A 34 1.26 -12.57 4.47
C GLU A 34 1.15 -11.41 3.48
N VAL A 35 1.34 -11.67 2.19
CA VAL A 35 1.27 -10.65 1.14
C VAL A 35 -0.09 -10.71 0.42
N THR A 36 -0.76 -9.56 0.33
CA THR A 36 -1.97 -9.38 -0.49
C THR A 36 -1.72 -8.36 -1.61
N TYR A 37 -2.54 -8.43 -2.66
CA TYR A 37 -2.41 -7.57 -3.84
C TYR A 37 -3.74 -6.90 -4.14
N GLU A 38 -3.77 -5.57 -4.13
CA GLU A 38 -5.00 -4.80 -4.32
C GLU A 38 -4.78 -3.63 -5.29
N PHE A 39 -5.86 -3.16 -5.90
CA PHE A 39 -5.80 -2.00 -6.79
C PHE A 39 -6.01 -0.71 -6.02
N ILE A 40 -5.31 0.35 -6.46
CA ILE A 40 -5.30 1.67 -5.81
C ILE A 40 -6.70 2.25 -5.57
N ASP A 41 -7.64 2.08 -6.51
CA ASP A 41 -9.02 2.54 -6.36
C ASP A 41 -9.81 1.75 -5.30
N ALA A 42 -9.63 0.44 -5.26
CA ALA A 42 -10.24 -0.40 -4.23
C ALA A 42 -9.68 -0.08 -2.83
N VAL A 43 -8.37 0.17 -2.73
CA VAL A 43 -7.71 0.51 -1.47
C VAL A 43 -8.16 1.86 -0.95
N ALA A 44 -8.27 2.88 -1.81
CA ALA A 44 -8.82 4.18 -1.42
C ALA A 44 -10.21 4.03 -0.78
N MET A 45 -11.13 3.33 -1.47
CA MET A 45 -12.46 3.04 -0.91
C MET A 45 -12.43 2.25 0.41
N ARG A 46 -11.49 1.31 0.57
CA ARG A 46 -11.35 0.47 1.76
C ARG A 46 -10.70 1.21 2.93
N LEU A 47 -9.79 2.15 2.69
CA LEU A 47 -9.24 2.99 3.74
C LEU A 47 -10.34 3.80 4.43
N ILE A 48 -11.31 4.32 3.67
CA ILE A 48 -12.46 5.03 4.25
C ILE A 48 -13.35 4.08 5.07
N GLN A 49 -13.68 2.91 4.52
CA GLN A 49 -14.68 2.01 5.11
C GLN A 49 -14.14 1.16 6.27
N TRP A 50 -12.93 0.61 6.10
CA TRP A 50 -12.32 -0.36 7.01
C TRP A 50 -10.80 -0.15 7.15
N PRO A 51 -10.33 1.03 7.64
CA PRO A 51 -8.91 1.36 7.71
C PRO A 51 -8.10 0.38 8.57
N LYS A 52 -8.73 -0.21 9.60
CA LYS A 52 -8.10 -1.17 10.52
C LYS A 52 -7.76 -2.52 9.88
N GLY A 53 -8.14 -2.75 8.63
CA GLY A 53 -7.81 -3.97 7.88
C GLY A 53 -6.36 -4.02 7.39
N TYR A 54 -5.65 -2.89 7.40
CA TYR A 54 -4.29 -2.76 6.88
C TYR A 54 -3.25 -2.66 8.01
N ASP A 55 -2.10 -3.29 7.79
CA ASP A 55 -0.91 -3.25 8.67
C ASP A 55 0.20 -2.46 7.96
N VAL A 56 0.77 -3.03 6.89
CA VAL A 56 1.73 -2.33 6.01
C VAL A 56 1.17 -2.24 4.59
N ILE A 57 1.25 -1.06 3.97
CA ILE A 57 0.96 -0.83 2.55
C ILE A 57 2.26 -0.47 1.84
N ILE A 58 2.56 -1.15 0.73
CA ILE A 58 3.63 -0.76 -0.20
C ILE A 58 3.02 -0.36 -1.55
N THR A 59 3.52 0.71 -2.15
CA THR A 59 2.99 1.24 -3.39
C THR A 59 3.99 2.15 -4.10
N ALA A 60 3.72 2.47 -5.36
CA ALA A 60 4.50 3.43 -6.13
C ALA A 60 4.33 4.86 -5.60
N ASN A 61 5.31 5.73 -5.85
CA ASN A 61 5.38 7.10 -5.29
C ASN A 61 4.05 7.88 -5.39
N LEU A 62 3.48 8.04 -6.59
CA LEU A 62 2.24 8.79 -6.80
C LEU A 62 1.04 8.18 -6.06
N PHE A 63 0.96 6.85 -5.99
CA PHE A 63 -0.11 6.18 -5.26
C PHE A 63 0.08 6.31 -3.75
N GLY A 64 1.33 6.32 -3.29
CA GLY A 64 1.69 6.56 -1.89
C GLY A 64 1.23 7.93 -1.44
N ASP A 65 1.57 8.97 -2.20
CA ASP A 65 1.17 10.36 -1.95
C ASP A 65 -0.35 10.50 -1.72
N ILE A 66 -1.15 9.93 -2.63
CA ILE A 66 -2.61 9.94 -2.54
C ILE A 66 -3.12 9.19 -1.30
N LEU A 67 -2.63 7.96 -1.06
CA LEU A 67 -3.12 7.15 0.06
C LEU A 67 -2.68 7.69 1.42
N THR A 68 -1.49 8.29 1.52
CA THR A 68 -1.02 8.88 2.78
C THR A 68 -1.83 10.11 3.15
N ASP A 69 -2.22 10.93 2.17
CA ASP A 69 -3.10 12.08 2.39
C ASP A 69 -4.49 11.62 2.83
N GLU A 70 -5.06 10.60 2.17
CA GLU A 70 -6.35 10.03 2.56
C GLU A 70 -6.33 9.47 4.00
N ALA A 71 -5.29 8.69 4.34
CA ALA A 71 -5.10 8.13 5.68
C ALA A 71 -4.97 9.23 6.75
N SER A 72 -4.31 10.34 6.42
CA SER A 72 -4.13 11.46 7.35
C SER A 72 -5.45 12.14 7.74
N VAL A 73 -6.40 12.23 6.80
CA VAL A 73 -7.74 12.77 7.04
C VAL A 73 -8.54 11.82 7.92
N ILE A 74 -8.44 10.51 7.67
CA ILE A 74 -9.10 9.47 8.49
C ILE A 74 -8.57 9.49 9.93
N ALA A 75 -7.28 9.71 10.13
CA ALA A 75 -6.65 9.84 11.45
C ALA A 75 -7.08 11.13 12.20
N GLY A 76 -7.72 12.08 11.51
CA GLY A 76 -8.27 13.30 12.08
C GLY A 76 -7.31 14.49 12.13
N SER A 77 -6.05 14.34 11.70
CA SER A 77 -5.10 15.46 11.54
C SER A 77 -3.85 15.06 10.74
N MET A 78 -3.58 15.80 9.66
CA MET A 78 -2.31 15.72 8.91
C MET A 78 -1.09 16.05 9.78
N GLY A 79 -1.21 17.02 10.70
CA GLY A 79 -0.08 17.50 11.51
C GLY A 79 0.44 16.51 12.54
N LEU A 80 -0.22 15.35 12.70
CA LEU A 80 0.17 14.31 13.65
C LEU A 80 0.85 13.10 12.97
N MET A 81 0.97 13.09 11.65
CA MET A 81 1.54 11.97 10.89
C MET A 81 3.07 12.14 10.75
N PRO A 82 3.89 11.38 11.48
CA PRO A 82 5.33 11.39 11.27
C PRO A 82 5.69 10.72 9.93
N SER A 83 6.72 11.21 9.26
CA SER A 83 7.26 10.60 8.04
C SER A 83 8.75 10.30 8.19
N SER A 84 9.23 9.31 7.42
CA SER A 84 10.64 8.93 7.36
C SER A 84 11.02 8.64 5.91
N SER A 85 12.17 9.16 5.48
CA SER A 85 12.79 8.84 4.19
C SER A 85 14.16 8.22 4.48
N VAL A 86 14.35 6.99 4.03
CA VAL A 86 15.57 6.21 4.25
C VAL A 86 16.24 5.97 2.89
N GLY A 87 17.57 6.14 2.81
CA GLY A 87 18.36 6.05 1.59
C GLY A 87 19.62 5.22 1.75
#